data_AF-A0AAE1P9M1-F1
#
_entry.id   AF-A0AAE1P9M1-F1
#
_cell.length_a   1.000
_cell.length_b   1.000
_cell.length_c   1.000
_cell.angle_alpha   90.00
_cell.angle_beta   90.00
_cell.angle_gamma   90.00
#
_symmetry.space_group_name_H-M   'P 1'
#
loop_
_entity.id
_entity.type
_entity.pdbx_description
1 polymer ?
#
loop_
_entity_poly.entity_id
_entity_poly.type
_entity_poly.pdbx_seq_one_letter_code
_entity_poly.pdbx_strand_id
1 'polypeptide(L)'
;MDANMRRKILVVFDFDKTIVDVNSSLTLIQLTWFRSIIPGSLKRLIRKSSWTKRRLYIKSREEQNVVFSTIAYVGDGDNDFCPSIRLRERDLVFPRLGYPLYNKLEQCKRKGFYLDAEIHPWDSGRDILEKLLPHYQTLNSDQVLPVPRIENADASKDI
;
A
#
# COMPACT_ATOMS: atom_id res chain seq x y z
N MET A 1 -6.90 -6.10 -30.12
CA MET A 1 -6.63 -5.95 -28.68
C MET A 1 -7.53 -6.94 -27.97
N ASP A 2 -6.96 -7.91 -27.25
CA ASP A 2 -7.73 -9.00 -26.64
C ASP A 2 -8.69 -8.47 -25.56
N ALA A 3 -9.98 -8.58 -25.82
CA ALA A 3 -11.07 -8.25 -24.90
C ALA A 3 -11.08 -9.12 -23.63
N ASN A 4 -10.17 -10.08 -23.51
CA ASN A 4 -10.08 -11.05 -22.42
C ASN A 4 -8.90 -10.79 -21.45
N MET A 5 -8.24 -9.63 -21.53
CA MET A 5 -7.22 -9.25 -20.55
C MET A 5 -7.87 -9.03 -19.18
N ARG A 6 -7.89 -10.08 -18.36
CA ARG A 6 -8.48 -10.10 -17.01
C ARG A 6 -8.02 -8.89 -16.22
N ARG A 7 -8.95 -8.04 -15.80
CA ARG A 7 -8.66 -6.88 -14.95
C ARG A 7 -8.22 -7.36 -13.58
N LYS A 8 -6.91 -7.33 -13.31
CA LYS A 8 -6.34 -7.65 -12.00
C LYS A 8 -6.18 -6.37 -11.21
N ILE A 9 -6.73 -6.35 -9.99
CA ILE A 9 -6.50 -5.28 -9.03
C ILE A 9 -5.39 -5.68 -8.05
N LEU A 10 -4.45 -4.77 -7.78
CA LEU A 10 -3.47 -4.93 -6.70
C LEU A 10 -3.92 -4.08 -5.51
N VAL A 11 -4.34 -4.73 -4.43
CA VAL A 11 -4.65 -4.06 -3.17
C VAL A 11 -3.44 -4.16 -2.25
N VAL A 12 -2.96 -3.03 -1.74
CA VAL A 12 -1.86 -2.97 -0.78
C VAL A 12 -2.33 -2.32 0.49
N PHE A 13 -2.09 -3.02 1.58
CA PHE A 13 -2.35 -2.57 2.93
C PHE A 13 -1.00 -2.22 3.58
N ASP A 14 -0.78 -0.95 3.88
CA ASP A 14 0.42 -0.46 4.58
C ASP A 14 -0.08 0.37 5.77
N PHE A 15 0.00 -0.20 6.97
CA PHE A 15 -0.53 0.39 8.18
C PHE A 15 0.62 0.74 9.13
N ASP A 16 0.84 2.03 9.39
CA ASP A 16 1.81 2.48 10.40
C ASP A 16 1.25 2.17 11.81
N LYS A 17 -0.08 2.20 11.98
CA LYS A 17 -0.82 1.78 13.18
C LYS A 17 -1.66 0.55 12.81
N THR A 18 -1.47 -0.56 13.51
CA THR A 18 -2.21 -1.81 13.22
C THR A 18 -3.72 -1.61 13.17
N ILE A 19 -4.39 -2.48 12.41
CA ILE A 19 -5.85 -2.53 12.26
C ILE A 19 -6.55 -2.78 13.61
N VAL A 20 -5.91 -3.52 14.51
CA VAL A 20 -6.26 -3.64 15.94
C VAL A 20 -5.52 -2.54 16.68
N ASP A 21 -6.09 -1.89 17.69
CA ASP A 21 -5.55 -0.69 18.36
C ASP A 21 -4.24 -0.91 19.15
N VAL A 22 -3.19 -1.43 18.51
CA VAL A 22 -1.90 -1.85 19.10
C VAL A 22 -0.76 -1.64 18.11
N ASN A 23 -0.32 -0.39 17.97
CA ASN A 23 0.77 0.05 17.10
C ASN A 23 1.97 -0.94 17.00
N SER A 24 2.07 -1.69 15.90
CA SER A 24 3.17 -2.62 15.60
C SER A 24 4.51 -1.91 15.36
N SER A 25 4.48 -0.63 14.98
CA SER A 25 5.66 0.17 14.66
C SER A 25 6.29 0.84 15.89
N LEU A 26 5.55 0.95 17.01
CA LEU A 26 6.10 1.47 18.28
C LEU A 26 6.84 0.40 19.08
N THR A 27 6.55 -0.89 18.92
CA THR A 27 7.23 -1.93 19.71
C THR A 27 8.74 -1.97 19.39
N LEU A 28 9.11 -1.81 18.13
CA LEU A 28 10.51 -1.73 17.71
C LEU A 28 11.16 -0.38 18.07
N ILE A 29 10.39 0.71 18.11
CA ILE A 29 10.90 2.03 18.51
C ILE A 29 11.06 2.11 20.03
N GLN A 30 10.17 1.56 20.86
CA GLN A 30 10.35 1.47 22.31
C GLN A 30 11.51 0.54 22.70
N LEU A 31 11.71 -0.58 21.99
CA LEU A 31 12.88 -1.44 22.20
C LEU A 31 14.20 -0.78 21.78
N THR A 32 14.18 0.16 20.83
CA THR A 32 15.37 0.88 20.34
C THR A 32 15.61 2.23 21.03
N TRP A 33 14.60 2.89 21.58
CA TRP A 33 14.76 4.11 22.39
C TRP A 33 15.52 3.87 23.69
N PHE A 34 15.57 2.62 24.17
CA PHE A 34 16.43 2.25 25.31
C PHE A 34 17.92 2.17 24.93
N ARG A 35 18.26 2.18 23.64
CA ARG A 35 19.64 2.24 23.14
C ARG A 35 19.76 3.38 22.14
N SER A 36 19.96 4.59 22.65
CA SER A 36 20.50 5.71 21.90
C SER A 36 21.64 5.23 20.98
N ILE A 37 21.48 5.48 19.68
CA ILE A 37 22.41 5.40 18.53
C ILE A 37 21.74 4.63 17.38
N ILE A 38 20.90 5.33 16.61
CA ILE A 38 20.63 4.96 15.22
C ILE A 38 21.44 5.92 14.34
N PRO A 39 22.50 5.44 13.65
CA PRO A 39 23.30 6.26 12.75
C PRO A 39 22.44 6.91 11.66
N GLY A 40 22.74 8.16 11.27
CA GLY A 40 22.00 8.89 10.24
C GLY A 40 21.94 8.19 8.88
N SER A 41 22.88 7.29 8.60
CA SER A 41 22.91 6.38 7.45
C SER A 41 21.83 5.30 7.51
N LEU A 42 21.50 4.76 8.69
CA LEU A 42 20.44 3.76 8.87
C LEU A 42 19.05 4.40 8.76
N LYS A 43 18.89 5.64 9.25
CA LYS A 43 17.68 6.46 9.01
C LYS A 43 17.41 6.66 7.51
N ARG A 44 18.46 6.72 6.69
CA ARG A 44 18.37 6.88 5.23
C ARG A 44 17.98 5.59 4.51
N LEU A 45 18.41 4.43 5.02
CA LEU A 45 18.04 3.10 4.52
C LEU A 45 16.60 2.74 4.86
N ILE A 46 16.14 3.08 6.07
CA ILE A 46 14.73 2.95 6.47
C ILE A 46 13.85 3.94 5.66
N ARG A 47 14.38 5.12 5.32
CA ARG A 47 13.75 6.10 4.40
C ARG A 47 13.87 5.78 2.91
N LYS A 48 14.64 4.77 2.48
CA LYS A 48 14.63 4.29 1.08
C LYS A 48 13.31 3.54 0.87
N SER A 49 12.29 4.37 0.65
CA SER A 49 10.84 4.17 0.65
C SER A 49 10.33 2.77 0.32
N SER A 50 9.36 2.31 1.13
CA SER A 50 8.40 1.21 0.85
C SER A 50 7.95 1.21 -0.63
N TRP A 51 7.74 2.39 -1.22
CA TRP A 51 7.41 2.57 -2.64
C TRP A 51 8.37 1.91 -3.64
N THR A 52 9.69 1.96 -3.40
CA THR A 52 10.67 1.37 -4.33
C THR A 52 10.49 -0.15 -4.38
N LYS A 53 10.22 -0.78 -3.22
CA LYS A 53 9.91 -2.22 -3.16
C LYS A 53 8.64 -2.55 -3.94
N ARG A 54 7.58 -1.74 -3.78
CA ARG A 54 6.32 -1.92 -4.53
C ARG A 54 6.51 -1.79 -6.04
N ARG A 55 7.32 -0.82 -6.50
CA ARG A 55 7.58 -0.65 -7.94
C ARG A 55 8.36 -1.81 -8.53
N LEU A 56 9.32 -2.35 -7.78
CA LEU A 56 10.02 -3.58 -8.15
C LEU A 56 9.07 -4.78 -8.21
N TYR A 57 8.12 -4.87 -7.27
CA TYR A 57 7.07 -5.89 -7.30
C TYR A 57 6.19 -5.76 -8.55
N ILE A 58 5.65 -4.58 -8.85
CA ILE A 58 4.81 -4.39 -10.04
C ILE A 58 5.58 -4.78 -11.30
N LYS A 59 6.84 -4.33 -11.42
CA LYS A 59 7.70 -4.66 -12.56
C LYS A 59 7.97 -6.17 -12.67
N SER A 60 8.28 -6.85 -11.56
CA SER A 60 8.53 -8.31 -11.60
C SER A 60 7.29 -9.11 -11.94
N ARG A 61 6.09 -8.60 -11.62
CA ARG A 61 4.82 -9.18 -12.04
C ARG A 61 4.54 -8.94 -13.52
N GLU A 62 4.87 -7.76 -14.05
CA GLU A 62 4.79 -7.48 -15.49
C GLU A 62 5.69 -8.42 -16.30
N GLU A 63 6.92 -8.69 -15.82
CA GLU A 63 7.84 -9.68 -16.42
C GLU A 63 7.28 -11.12 -16.42
N GLN A 64 6.35 -11.41 -15.50
CA GLN A 64 5.61 -12.68 -15.42
C GLN A 64 4.26 -12.63 -16.15
N ASN A 65 4.06 -11.63 -17.01
CA ASN A 65 2.82 -11.41 -17.76
C ASN A 65 1.58 -11.19 -16.85
N VAL A 66 1.82 -10.61 -15.66
CA VAL A 66 0.79 -10.21 -14.69
C VAL A 66 0.76 -8.68 -14.63
N VAL A 67 -0.16 -8.08 -15.37
CA VAL A 67 -0.41 -6.63 -15.36
C VAL A 67 -1.60 -6.32 -14.44
N PHE A 68 -1.43 -5.32 -13.58
CA PHE A 68 -2.52 -4.81 -12.74
C PHE A 68 -3.18 -3.61 -13.42
N SER A 69 -4.48 -3.71 -13.68
CA SER A 69 -5.26 -2.64 -14.29
C SER A 69 -5.50 -1.48 -13.33
N THR A 70 -5.64 -1.81 -12.04
CA THR A 70 -5.96 -0.87 -10.97
C THR A 70 -5.08 -1.20 -9.76
N ILE A 71 -4.59 -0.17 -9.10
CA ILE A 71 -3.87 -0.27 -7.85
C ILE A 71 -4.72 0.39 -6.76
N ALA A 72 -5.03 -0.32 -5.70
CA ALA A 72 -5.66 0.21 -4.49
C ALA A 72 -4.61 0.30 -3.37
N TYR A 73 -4.48 1.47 -2.75
CA TYR A 73 -3.61 1.71 -1.62
C TYR A 73 -4.43 2.01 -0.38
N VAL A 74 -4.32 1.19 0.65
CA VAL A 74 -4.96 1.38 1.94
C VAL A 74 -3.88 1.70 2.97
N GLY A 75 -4.01 2.86 3.62
CA GLY A 75 -3.05 3.27 4.63
C GLY A 75 -3.58 4.35 5.57
N ASP A 76 -2.82 4.60 6.62
CA ASP A 76 -3.16 5.54 7.69
C ASP A 76 -1.99 6.47 8.06
N GLY A 77 -0.79 6.12 7.62
CA GLY A 77 0.46 6.67 8.07
C GLY A 77 0.96 7.88 7.31
N ASP A 78 1.92 8.57 7.92
CA ASP A 78 2.62 9.68 7.28
C ASP A 78 3.48 9.24 6.10
N ASN A 79 3.95 7.99 6.16
CA ASN A 79 4.78 7.37 5.14
C ASN A 79 4.00 7.00 3.87
N ASP A 80 2.68 6.93 3.97
CA ASP A 80 1.75 6.58 2.89
C ASP A 80 1.44 7.75 1.95
N PHE A 81 1.84 8.97 2.31
CA PHE A 81 1.59 10.14 1.47
C PHE A 81 2.33 10.06 0.13
N CYS A 82 3.63 9.72 0.16
CA CYS A 82 4.46 9.58 -1.04
C CYS A 82 3.94 8.54 -2.05
N PRO A 83 3.55 7.32 -1.64
CA PRO A 83 2.98 6.37 -2.58
C PRO A 83 1.57 6.78 -3.05
N SER A 84 0.76 7.45 -2.22
CA SER A 84 -0.58 7.91 -2.60
C SER A 84 -0.57 8.92 -3.75
N ILE A 85 0.35 9.90 -3.72
CA ILE A 85 0.43 10.95 -4.76
C ILE A 85 1.04 10.47 -6.09
N ARG A 86 1.56 9.23 -6.16
CA ARG A 86 2.20 8.65 -7.36
C ARG A 86 1.28 7.69 -8.11
N LEU A 87 0.06 7.50 -7.61
CA LEU A 87 -0.96 6.67 -8.23
C LEU A 87 -1.68 7.44 -9.33
N ARG A 88 -2.20 6.71 -10.30
CA ARG A 88 -2.80 7.27 -11.53
C ARG A 88 -4.31 7.45 -11.36
N GLU A 89 -4.95 8.11 -12.31
CA GLU A 89 -6.40 8.39 -12.32
C GLU A 89 -7.32 7.18 -12.06
N ARG A 90 -6.91 5.99 -12.54
CA ARG A 90 -7.66 4.73 -12.37
C ARG A 90 -7.34 3.97 -11.09
N ASP A 91 -6.42 4.48 -10.28
CA ASP A 91 -5.96 3.87 -9.04
C ASP A 91 -6.72 4.50 -7.86
N LEU A 92 -6.76 3.79 -6.72
CA LEU A 92 -7.57 4.14 -5.55
C LEU A 92 -6.68 4.37 -4.33
N VAL A 93 -6.98 5.40 -3.54
CA VAL A 93 -6.36 5.70 -2.25
C VAL A 93 -7.42 5.64 -1.17
N PHE A 94 -7.16 4.86 -0.12
CA PHE A 94 -8.03 4.70 1.04
C PHE A 94 -7.33 5.23 2.28
N PRO A 95 -7.40 6.55 2.55
CA PRO A 95 -6.84 7.12 3.76
C PRO A 95 -7.75 6.89 4.96
N ARG A 96 -7.19 6.38 6.06
CA ARG A 96 -7.98 6.16 7.29
C ARG A 96 -8.42 7.47 7.91
N LEU A 97 -9.70 7.60 8.20
CA LEU A 97 -10.28 8.79 8.84
C LEU A 97 -9.67 9.01 10.22
N GLY A 98 -9.28 10.26 10.49
CA GLY A 98 -8.64 10.65 11.76
C GLY A 98 -7.13 10.40 11.84
N TYR A 99 -6.52 9.81 10.81
CA TYR A 99 -5.08 9.48 10.81
C TYR A 99 -4.25 10.42 9.92
N PRO A 100 -2.91 10.47 10.10
CA PRO A 100 -2.06 11.45 9.43
C PRO A 100 -2.15 11.51 7.90
N LEU A 101 -2.34 10.36 7.23
CA LEU A 101 -2.50 10.33 5.77
C LEU A 101 -3.70 11.18 5.32
N TYR A 102 -4.86 10.98 5.93
CA TYR A 102 -6.09 11.71 5.60
C TYR A 102 -5.90 13.22 5.76
N ASN A 103 -5.34 13.63 6.91
CA ASN A 103 -5.11 15.04 7.22
C ASN A 103 -4.17 15.71 6.22
N LYS A 104 -3.13 15.01 5.75
CA LYS A 104 -2.21 15.53 4.73
C LYS A 104 -2.89 15.70 3.37
N LEU A 105 -3.68 14.72 2.95
CA LEU A 105 -4.41 14.78 1.68
C LEU A 105 -5.41 15.94 1.68
N GLU A 106 -6.16 16.14 2.77
CA GLU A 106 -7.06 17.27 2.93
C GLU A 106 -6.31 18.61 2.95
N GLN A 107 -5.14 18.68 3.59
CA GLN A 107 -4.31 19.88 3.56
C GLN A 107 -3.81 20.20 2.13
N CYS A 108 -3.40 19.19 1.37
CA CYS A 108 -2.99 19.35 -0.04
C CYS A 108 -4.15 19.87 -0.88
N LYS A 109 -5.34 19.29 -0.72
CA LYS A 109 -6.55 19.72 -1.40
C LYS A 109 -6.88 21.18 -1.11
N ARG A 110 -6.82 21.59 0.17
CA ARG A 110 -7.00 23.00 0.58
C ARG A 110 -5.98 23.96 -0.05
N LYS A 111 -4.78 23.48 -0.36
CA LYS A 111 -3.72 24.24 -1.03
C LYS A 111 -3.82 24.20 -2.57
N GLY A 112 -4.86 23.56 -3.12
CA GLY A 112 -5.07 23.44 -4.57
C GLY A 112 -4.31 22.28 -5.23
N PHE A 113 -3.73 21.37 -4.46
CA PHE A 113 -3.07 20.17 -4.97
C PHE A 113 -4.03 18.98 -4.91
N TYR A 114 -4.31 18.41 -6.07
CA TYR A 114 -5.16 17.23 -6.21
C TYR A 114 -4.32 16.02 -6.59
N LEU A 115 -4.73 14.85 -6.12
CA LEU A 115 -4.14 13.58 -6.56
C LEU A 115 -4.83 13.17 -7.86
N ASP A 116 -4.07 12.51 -8.74
CA ASP A 116 -4.65 11.88 -9.92
C ASP A 116 -5.60 10.74 -9.48
N ALA A 117 -5.16 9.91 -8.52
CA ALA A 117 -5.94 8.79 -7.99
C ALA A 117 -7.19 9.21 -7.22
N GLU A 118 -8.22 8.36 -7.26
CA GLU A 118 -9.47 8.58 -6.54
C GLU A 118 -9.28 8.33 -5.03
N ILE A 119 -9.72 9.29 -4.21
CA ILE A 119 -9.55 9.24 -2.75
C ILE A 119 -10.87 8.81 -2.09
N HIS A 120 -10.83 7.70 -1.34
CA HIS A 120 -11.95 7.11 -0.61
C HIS A 120 -11.62 6.97 0.88
N PRO A 121 -11.85 8.02 1.70
CA PRO A 121 -11.63 7.93 3.13
C PRO A 121 -12.43 6.76 3.74
N TRP A 122 -11.84 6.03 4.69
CA TRP A 122 -12.46 4.86 5.32
C TRP A 122 -12.37 4.91 6.84
N ASP A 123 -13.36 4.34 7.50
CA ASP A 123 -13.39 4.10 8.96
C ASP A 123 -13.50 2.60 9.27
N SER A 124 -14.11 1.84 8.36
CA SER A 124 -14.31 0.40 8.47
C SER A 124 -13.86 -0.34 7.22
N GLY A 125 -13.62 -1.65 7.36
CA GLY A 125 -13.34 -2.52 6.21
C GLY A 125 -14.48 -2.57 5.19
N ARG A 126 -15.71 -2.21 5.59
CA ARG A 126 -16.88 -2.14 4.70
C ARG A 126 -16.73 -1.02 3.67
N ASP A 127 -16.22 0.14 4.08
CA ASP A 127 -16.02 1.29 3.19
C ASP A 127 -15.04 0.95 2.07
N ILE A 128 -13.97 0.21 2.42
CA ILE A 128 -13.00 -0.29 1.46
C ILE A 128 -13.65 -1.34 0.54
N LEU A 129 -14.37 -2.31 1.11
CA LEU A 129 -15.00 -3.39 0.37
C LEU A 129 -16.00 -2.88 -0.67
N GLU A 130 -16.85 -1.92 -0.32
CA GLU A 130 -17.86 -1.34 -1.22
C GLU A 130 -17.23 -0.74 -2.48
N LYS A 131 -16.03 -0.15 -2.36
CA LYS A 131 -15.28 0.39 -3.49
C LYS A 131 -14.51 -0.66 -4.28
N LEU A 132 -14.05 -1.73 -3.63
CA LEU A 132 -13.35 -2.82 -4.30
C LEU A 132 -14.30 -3.81 -5.00
N LEU A 133 -15.55 -3.93 -4.54
CA LEU A 133 -16.51 -4.92 -5.02
C LEU A 133 -16.74 -4.88 -6.55
N PRO A 134 -16.90 -3.71 -7.20
CA PRO A 134 -17.04 -3.64 -8.66
C PRO A 134 -15.82 -4.18 -9.42
N HIS A 135 -14.63 -4.19 -8.81
CA HIS A 135 -13.42 -4.78 -9.39
C HIS A 135 -13.35 -6.30 -9.20
N TYR A 136 -14.04 -6.83 -8.19
CA TYR A 136 -14.09 -8.27 -7.89
C TYR A 136 -15.17 -9.01 -8.69
N GLN A 137 -16.32 -8.37 -8.96
CA GLN A 137 -17.45 -8.98 -9.67
C GLN A 137 -17.18 -9.34 -11.14
N THR A 138 -15.98 -9.02 -11.65
CA THR A 138 -15.42 -9.54 -12.90
C THR A 138 -14.74 -10.91 -12.80
N LEU A 139 -14.76 -11.57 -11.63
CA LEU A 139 -14.21 -12.90 -11.41
C LEU A 139 -15.31 -13.97 -11.51
N ASN A 140 -15.28 -14.77 -12.59
CA ASN A 140 -16.09 -15.99 -12.69
C ASN A 140 -15.79 -16.93 -11.49
N SER A 141 -16.81 -17.61 -10.96
CA SER A 141 -16.79 -18.44 -9.75
C SER A 141 -15.75 -19.56 -9.71
N ASP A 142 -15.15 -19.90 -10.84
CA ASP A 142 -14.30 -21.09 -10.99
C ASP A 142 -12.79 -20.77 -10.93
N GLN A 143 -12.41 -19.58 -10.47
CA GLN A 143 -11.00 -19.17 -10.45
C GLN A 143 -10.26 -19.55 -9.17
N VAL A 144 -9.19 -20.33 -9.35
CA VAL A 144 -8.15 -20.55 -8.35
C VAL A 144 -7.46 -19.21 -8.04
N LEU A 145 -7.57 -18.75 -6.79
CA LEU A 145 -6.86 -17.56 -6.34
C LEU A 145 -5.34 -17.74 -6.55
N PRO A 146 -4.62 -16.71 -7.03
CA PRO A 146 -3.17 -16.80 -7.13
C PRO A 146 -2.59 -17.08 -5.73
N VAL A 147 -1.76 -18.11 -5.61
CA VAL A 147 -1.13 -18.50 -4.35
C VAL A 147 -0.38 -17.29 -3.79
N PRO A 148 -0.67 -16.85 -2.55
CA PRO A 148 0.09 -15.79 -1.90
C PRO A 148 1.56 -16.18 -1.87
N ARG A 149 2.44 -15.35 -2.43
CA ARG A 149 3.88 -15.57 -2.27
C ARG A 149 4.28 -15.07 -0.90
N ILE A 150 4.40 -15.98 0.06
CA ILE A 150 5.15 -15.74 1.29
C ILE A 150 6.62 -15.70 0.86
N GLU A 151 7.26 -14.53 0.89
CA GLU A 151 8.72 -14.50 0.90
C GLU A 151 9.13 -15.16 2.21
N ASN A 152 9.59 -16.42 2.15
CA ASN A 152 10.25 -17.03 3.29
C ASN A 152 11.41 -16.09 3.65
N ALA A 153 11.45 -15.60 4.89
CA ALA A 153 12.52 -14.74 5.40
C ALA A 153 13.89 -15.46 5.50
N ASP A 154 14.02 -16.63 4.88
CA ASP A 154 15.17 -17.52 4.94
C ASP A 154 15.67 -17.83 3.53
N ALA A 155 16.49 -16.93 2.97
CA ALA A 155 17.38 -17.24 1.86
C ALA A 155 18.51 -16.20 1.76
N SER A 156 19.35 -16.10 2.80
CA SER A 156 20.79 -15.77 2.71
C SER A 156 21.43 -15.71 4.10
N LYS A 157 21.49 -16.85 4.79
CA LYS A 157 22.78 -17.26 5.36
C LYS A 157 23.40 -18.16 4.30
N ASP A 158 24.71 -18.06 4.11
CA ASP A 158 25.53 -18.76 3.12
C ASP A 158 25.72 -17.99 1.79
N ILE A 159 26.66 -17.05 1.78
CA ILE A 159 28.05 -17.15 1.25
C ILE A 159 28.77 -15.82 1.52
#